data_AF-A0A1F6P0D6-F1
#
_entry.id   AF-A0A1F6P0D6-F1
#
_cell.length_a   1.000
_cell.length_b   1.000
_cell.length_c   1.000
_cell.angle_alpha   90.00
_cell.angle_beta   90.00
_cell.angle_gamma   90.00
#
_symmetry.space_group_name_H-M   'P 1'
#
loop_
_entity.id
_entity.type
_entity.pdbx_description
1 polymer ?
#
loop_
_entity_poly.entity_id
_entity_poly.type
_entity_poly.pdbx_seq_one_letter_code
_entity_poly.pdbx_strand_id
1 'polypeptide(L)'
;MLEKQGAKQALEAIIDQKLIEIEFSKQNISVTQAEIDEEIKKIEEQVSNQGGTLKDALVQQGMSEEKLREQIITQKKLEKLLADKITVSPEEIDAFIKDSKAVKSKEVKTEDYRKQLSDQLKQQKFQQEAQKWMSDLTKNAKIKYYVTY
;
A
#
# COMPACT_ATOMS: atom_id res chain seq x y z
N MET A 1 -13.65 -13.93 25.50
CA MET A 1 -12.21 -13.74 25.19
C MET A 1 -12.00 -13.31 23.73
N LEU A 2 -12.73 -13.89 22.77
CA LEU A 2 -12.73 -13.44 21.37
C LEU A 2 -13.23 -12.00 21.18
N GLU A 3 -14.27 -11.58 21.90
CA GLU A 3 -14.80 -10.20 21.82
C GLU A 3 -13.80 -9.14 22.28
N LYS A 4 -13.03 -9.41 23.34
CA LYS A 4 -11.97 -8.51 23.83
C LYS A 4 -10.80 -8.42 22.85
N GLN A 5 -10.44 -9.54 22.22
CA GLN A 5 -9.37 -9.57 21.22
C GLN A 5 -9.77 -8.84 19.93
N GLY A 6 -11.01 -9.04 19.47
CA GLY A 6 -11.57 -8.30 18.34
C GLY A 6 -11.71 -6.80 18.61
N ALA A 7 -12.15 -6.41 19.82
CA ALA A 7 -12.23 -5.00 20.22
C ALA A 7 -10.85 -4.33 20.25
N LYS A 8 -9.81 -5.03 20.73
CA LYS A 8 -8.43 -4.53 20.71
C LYS A 8 -7.92 -4.33 19.29
N GLN A 9 -8.12 -5.30 18.40
CA GLN A 9 -7.70 -5.20 16.99
C GLN A 9 -8.42 -4.08 16.25
N ALA A 10 -9.72 -3.90 16.48
CA ALA A 10 -10.48 -2.79 15.91
C ALA A 10 -9.97 -1.43 16.42
N LEU A 11 -9.65 -1.33 17.71
CA LEU A 11 -9.07 -0.11 18.29
C LEU A 11 -7.70 0.20 17.70
N GLU A 12 -6.82 -0.81 17.57
CA GLU A 12 -5.50 -0.65 16.94
C GLU A 12 -5.64 -0.17 15.49
N ALA A 13 -6.55 -0.75 14.71
CA ALA A 13 -6.81 -0.31 13.34
C ALA A 13 -7.29 1.15 13.25
N ILE A 14 -8.16 1.59 14.18
CA ILE A 14 -8.62 2.98 14.24
C ILE A 14 -7.48 3.92 14.61
N ILE A 15 -6.64 3.54 15.56
CA ILE A 15 -5.46 4.32 15.96
C ILE A 15 -4.52 4.48 14.76
N ASP A 16 -4.21 3.38 14.08
CA ASP A 16 -3.33 3.40 12.90
C ASP A 16 -3.91 4.31 11.81
N GLN A 17 -5.20 4.18 11.49
CA GLN A 17 -5.85 5.10 10.53
C GLN A 17 -5.71 6.57 10.94
N LYS A 18 -5.94 6.89 12.22
CA LYS A 18 -5.83 8.28 12.70
C LYS A 18 -4.40 8.81 12.64
N LEU A 19 -3.41 7.98 12.95
CA LEU A 19 -2.00 8.36 12.86
C LEU A 19 -1.58 8.63 11.41
N ILE A 20 -2.03 7.77 10.49
CA ILE A 20 -1.83 7.94 9.05
C ILE A 20 -2.43 9.28 8.58
N GLU A 21 -3.68 9.58 8.95
CA GLU A 21 -4.35 10.84 8.59
C GLU A 21 -3.59 12.09 9.10
N ILE A 22 -3.12 12.05 10.36
CA ILE A 22 -2.33 13.13 10.96
C ILE A 22 -1.03 13.33 10.20
N GLU A 23 -0.33 12.26 9.87
CA GLU A 23 0.98 12.36 9.23
C GLU A 23 0.89 12.79 7.76
N PHE A 24 -0.13 12.33 7.04
CA PHE A 24 -0.44 12.86 5.71
C PHE A 24 -0.80 14.35 5.73
N SER A 25 -1.47 14.82 6.78
CA SER A 25 -1.77 16.25 6.93
C SER A 25 -0.52 17.09 7.17
N LYS A 26 0.52 16.54 7.81
CA LYS A 26 1.81 17.23 8.02
C LYS A 26 2.70 17.25 6.78
N GLN A 27 2.68 16.17 6.00
CA GLN A 27 3.59 15.97 4.87
C GLN A 27 3.17 16.72 3.58
N ASN A 28 2.10 17.51 3.60
CA ASN A 28 1.57 18.24 2.43
C ASN A 28 1.42 17.36 1.16
N ILE A 29 1.12 16.07 1.34
CA ILE A 29 1.00 15.12 0.24
C ILE A 29 -0.37 15.31 -0.42
N SER A 30 -0.35 15.88 -1.61
CA SER A 30 -1.54 16.02 -2.45
C SER A 30 -1.64 14.87 -3.46
N VAL A 31 -2.83 14.29 -3.58
CA VAL A 31 -3.19 13.34 -4.64
C VAL A 31 -4.13 14.08 -5.58
N THR A 32 -3.83 14.06 -6.87
CA THR A 32 -4.65 14.73 -7.87
C THR A 32 -5.86 13.87 -8.25
N GLN A 33 -6.94 14.50 -8.72
CA GLN A 33 -8.11 13.75 -9.21
C GLN A 33 -7.73 12.78 -10.34
N ALA A 34 -6.84 13.19 -11.25
CA ALA A 34 -6.34 12.34 -12.32
C ALA A 34 -5.73 11.02 -11.81
N GLU A 35 -4.97 11.06 -10.71
CA GLU A 35 -4.41 9.85 -10.10
C GLU A 35 -5.48 8.94 -9.48
N ILE A 36 -6.54 9.54 -8.93
CA ILE A 36 -7.66 8.80 -8.35
C ILE A 36 -8.45 8.13 -9.48
N ASP A 37 -8.79 8.88 -10.53
CA ASP A 37 -9.54 8.38 -11.67
C ASP A 37 -8.76 7.31 -12.46
N GLU A 38 -7.44 7.43 -12.56
CA GLU A 38 -6.61 6.39 -13.17
C GLU A 38 -6.67 5.06 -12.40
N GLU A 39 -6.59 5.10 -11.06
CA GLU A 39 -6.74 3.88 -10.25
C GLU A 39 -8.15 3.31 -10.31
N ILE A 40 -9.18 4.15 -10.23
CA ILE A 40 -10.57 3.69 -10.38
C ILE A 40 -10.72 2.95 -11.71
N LYS A 41 -10.16 3.51 -12.79
CA LYS A 41 -10.20 2.89 -14.10
C LYS A 41 -9.47 1.54 -14.13
N LYS A 42 -8.29 1.43 -13.51
CA LYS A 42 -7.58 0.14 -13.39
C LYS A 42 -8.42 -0.90 -12.65
N ILE A 43 -9.04 -0.52 -11.53
CA ILE A 43 -9.90 -1.41 -10.76
C ILE A 43 -11.12 -1.80 -11.59
N GLU A 44 -11.74 -0.85 -12.29
CA GLU A 44 -12.87 -1.10 -13.19
C GLU A 44 -12.49 -2.07 -14.32
N GLU A 45 -11.33 -1.90 -14.95
CA GLU A 45 -10.81 -2.81 -15.97
C GLU A 45 -10.56 -4.21 -15.38
N GLN A 46 -9.96 -4.32 -14.19
CA GLN A 46 -9.74 -5.60 -13.51
C GLN A 46 -11.05 -6.32 -13.18
N VAL A 47 -12.06 -5.60 -12.70
CA VAL A 47 -13.39 -6.17 -12.39
C VAL A 47 -14.13 -6.54 -13.67
N SER A 48 -14.05 -5.71 -14.72
CA SER A 48 -14.63 -5.99 -16.03
C SER A 48 -14.01 -7.25 -16.66
N ASN A 49 -12.69 -7.42 -16.54
CA ASN A 49 -11.98 -8.61 -16.99
C ASN A 49 -12.40 -9.88 -16.24
N GLN A 50 -12.93 -9.74 -15.02
CA GLN A 50 -13.50 -10.83 -14.22
C GLN A 50 -15.00 -11.06 -14.52
N GLY A 51 -15.60 -10.29 -15.43
CA GLY A 51 -16.98 -10.45 -15.88
C GLY A 51 -18.02 -9.72 -15.01
N GLY A 52 -17.62 -8.73 -14.21
CA GLY A 52 -18.52 -7.92 -13.39
C GLY A 52 -18.40 -6.42 -13.66
N THR A 53 -19.10 -5.61 -12.86
CA THR A 53 -18.93 -4.15 -12.84
C THR A 53 -18.34 -3.70 -11.51
N LEU A 54 -17.57 -2.60 -11.52
CA LEU A 54 -17.06 -1.99 -10.28
C LEU A 54 -18.19 -1.74 -9.27
N LYS A 55 -19.34 -1.28 -9.76
CA LYS A 55 -20.51 -0.99 -8.93
C LYS A 55 -21.05 -2.23 -8.23
N ASP A 56 -21.17 -3.35 -8.93
CA ASP A 56 -21.62 -4.62 -8.33
C ASP A 56 -20.60 -5.13 -7.30
N ALA A 57 -19.30 -5.02 -7.60
CA ALA A 57 -18.24 -5.40 -6.67
C ALA A 57 -18.27 -4.55 -5.38
N LEU A 58 -18.50 -3.25 -5.51
CA LEU A 58 -18.66 -2.34 -4.38
C LEU A 58 -19.91 -2.68 -3.55
N VAL A 59 -21.04 -2.93 -4.20
CA VAL A 59 -22.28 -3.33 -3.51
C VAL A 59 -22.10 -4.66 -2.75
N GLN A 60 -21.44 -5.64 -3.36
CA GLN A 60 -21.14 -6.92 -2.71
C GLN A 60 -20.23 -6.76 -1.48
N GLN A 61 -19.30 -5.81 -1.53
CA GLN A 61 -18.44 -5.46 -0.40
C GLN A 61 -19.09 -4.52 0.62
N GLY A 62 -20.33 -4.07 0.38
CA GLY A 62 -21.00 -3.08 1.22
C GLY A 62 -20.30 -1.71 1.23
N MET A 63 -19.59 -1.39 0.14
CA MET A 63 -18.76 -0.20 -0.01
C MET A 63 -19.40 0.80 -0.97
N SER A 64 -19.23 2.09 -0.71
CA SER A 64 -19.64 3.17 -1.63
C SER A 64 -18.46 3.63 -2.49
N GLU A 65 -18.73 4.23 -3.65
CA GLU A 65 -17.67 4.81 -4.51
C GLU A 65 -16.87 5.88 -3.76
N GLU A 66 -17.52 6.68 -2.90
CA GLU A 66 -16.83 7.66 -2.04
C GLU A 66 -15.80 6.98 -1.13
N LYS A 67 -16.17 5.85 -0.50
CA LYS A 67 -15.26 5.07 0.35
C LYS A 67 -14.10 4.48 -0.45
N LEU A 68 -14.37 4.01 -1.68
CA LEU A 68 -13.31 3.56 -2.59
C LEU A 68 -12.35 4.72 -2.90
N ARG A 69 -12.86 5.90 -3.24
CA ARG A 69 -12.05 7.10 -3.49
C ARG A 69 -11.21 7.47 -2.27
N GLU A 70 -11.77 7.46 -1.07
CA GLU A 70 -11.02 7.69 0.18
C GLU A 70 -9.90 6.67 0.38
N GLN A 71 -10.15 5.38 0.10
CA GLN A 71 -9.14 4.34 0.18
C GLN A 71 -8.03 4.53 -0.85
N ILE A 72 -8.36 4.87 -2.10
CA ILE A 72 -7.39 5.17 -3.16
C ILE A 72 -6.54 6.38 -2.77
N ILE A 73 -7.15 7.45 -2.26
CA ILE A 73 -6.41 8.63 -1.78
C ILE A 73 -5.43 8.24 -0.68
N THR A 74 -5.87 7.46 0.30
CA THR A 74 -5.04 7.00 1.41
C THR A 74 -3.88 6.15 0.91
N GLN A 75 -4.15 5.21 0.01
CA GLN A 75 -3.14 4.35 -0.60
C GLN A 75 -2.11 5.17 -1.39
N LYS A 76 -2.57 6.08 -2.28
CA LYS A 76 -1.68 6.94 -3.08
C LYS A 76 -0.84 7.87 -2.21
N LYS A 77 -1.40 8.40 -1.13
CA LYS A 77 -0.63 9.20 -0.17
C LYS A 77 0.47 8.38 0.49
N LEU A 78 0.18 7.13 0.86
CA LEU A 78 1.18 6.22 1.44
C LEU A 78 2.27 5.88 0.42
N GLU A 79 1.90 5.56 -0.81
CA GLU A 79 2.83 5.30 -1.91
C GLU A 79 3.76 6.50 -2.14
N LYS A 80 3.21 7.72 -2.20
CA LYS A 80 4.01 8.96 -2.35
C LYS A 80 4.92 9.23 -1.17
N LEU A 81 4.43 9.02 0.05
CA LEU A 81 5.23 9.21 1.26
C LEU A 81 6.44 8.27 1.29
N LEU A 82 6.23 7.03 0.83
CA LEU A 82 7.26 6.00 0.82
C LEU A 82 8.05 5.95 -0.50
N ALA A 83 7.66 6.69 -1.53
CA ALA A 83 8.28 6.67 -2.86
C ALA A 83 9.81 6.88 -2.79
N ASP A 84 10.25 7.87 -2.01
CA ASP A 84 11.67 8.15 -1.77
C ASP A 84 12.38 7.01 -1.03
N LYS A 85 11.66 6.23 -0.20
CA LYS A 85 12.21 5.11 0.59
C LYS A 85 12.24 3.79 -0.19
N ILE A 86 11.32 3.61 -1.13
CA ILE A 86 11.15 2.36 -1.89
C ILE A 86 11.83 2.38 -3.26
N THR A 87 12.52 3.47 -3.60
CA THR A 87 13.28 3.56 -4.85
C THR A 87 14.30 2.42 -4.91
N VAL A 88 14.24 1.63 -5.97
CA VAL A 88 15.16 0.51 -6.24
C VAL A 88 16.19 0.99 -7.25
N SER A 89 17.45 0.90 -6.86
CA SER A 89 18.57 1.28 -7.74
C SER A 89 18.88 0.15 -8.72
N PRO A 90 19.42 0.45 -9.93
CA PRO A 90 19.88 -0.57 -10.88
C PRO A 90 20.85 -1.57 -10.24
N GLU A 91 21.70 -1.05 -9.35
CA GLU A 91 22.69 -1.82 -8.59
C GLU A 91 22.06 -2.90 -7.70
N GLU A 92 20.90 -2.61 -7.12
CA GLU A 92 20.15 -3.56 -6.29
C GLU A 92 19.50 -4.65 -7.14
N ILE A 93 19.06 -4.31 -8.35
CA ILE A 93 18.53 -5.27 -9.32
C ILE A 93 19.66 -6.20 -9.77
N ASP A 94 20.82 -5.66 -10.14
CA ASP A 94 21.98 -6.46 -10.53
C ASP A 94 22.50 -7.34 -9.38
N ALA A 95 22.50 -6.83 -8.14
CA ALA A 95 22.83 -7.62 -6.95
C ALA A 95 21.82 -8.76 -6.73
N PHE A 96 20.52 -8.49 -6.87
CA PHE A 96 19.47 -9.50 -6.71
C PHE A 96 19.55 -10.58 -7.80
N ILE A 97 19.82 -10.20 -9.06
CA ILE A 97 20.06 -11.15 -10.17
C ILE A 97 21.30 -12.00 -9.89
N LYS A 98 22.35 -11.43 -9.30
CA LYS A 98 23.60 -12.13 -8.98
C LYS A 98 23.43 -13.11 -7.81
N ASP A 99 22.67 -12.73 -6.78
CA ASP A 99 22.42 -13.52 -5.58
C ASP A 99 21.40 -14.63 -5.83
N SER A 100 20.35 -14.32 -6.58
CA SER A 100 19.35 -15.26 -7.03
C SER A 100 19.97 -16.18 -8.09
N LYS A 101 20.61 -17.27 -7.62
CA LYS A 101 21.26 -18.33 -8.41
C LYS A 101 20.37 -18.95 -9.51
N ALA A 102 19.13 -18.51 -9.66
CA ALA A 102 18.05 -19.21 -10.32
C ALA A 102 18.01 -19.10 -11.84
N VAL A 103 18.57 -18.08 -12.51
CA VAL A 103 18.39 -18.02 -13.97
C VAL A 103 19.59 -17.37 -14.68
N LYS A 104 20.43 -18.22 -15.31
CA LYS A 104 21.51 -17.83 -16.24
C LYS A 104 21.05 -17.87 -17.70
N SER A 105 19.76 -17.68 -17.96
CA SER A 105 19.22 -17.68 -19.32
C SER A 105 19.37 -16.29 -19.93
N LYS A 106 19.68 -16.19 -21.23
CA LYS A 106 19.74 -14.89 -21.94
C LYS A 106 18.42 -14.09 -21.86
N GLU A 107 17.31 -14.76 -21.58
CA GLU A 107 15.99 -14.18 -21.30
C GLU A 107 15.93 -13.28 -20.05
N VAL A 108 16.84 -13.43 -19.09
CA VAL A 108 16.88 -12.66 -17.83
C VAL A 108 17.37 -11.22 -18.04
N LYS A 109 18.02 -10.96 -19.19
CA LYS A 109 18.55 -9.64 -19.54
C LYS A 109 17.56 -8.76 -20.30
N THR A 110 16.37 -9.27 -20.64
CA THR A 110 15.35 -8.43 -21.27
C THR A 110 14.92 -7.34 -20.31
N GLU A 111 14.62 -6.17 -20.87
CA GLU A 111 14.15 -5.00 -20.14
C GLU A 111 12.88 -5.33 -19.33
N ASP A 112 12.06 -6.25 -19.83
CA ASP A 112 10.83 -6.76 -19.22
C ASP A 112 11.10 -7.50 -17.90
N TYR A 113 12.08 -8.41 -17.86
CA TYR A 113 12.43 -9.13 -16.64
C TYR A 113 13.03 -8.20 -15.57
N ARG A 114 13.86 -7.23 -15.99
CA ARG A 114 14.38 -6.21 -15.07
C ARG A 114 13.28 -5.32 -14.50
N LYS A 115 12.27 -4.95 -15.31
CA LYS A 115 11.08 -4.25 -14.80
C LYS A 115 10.33 -5.11 -13.79
N GLN A 116 10.04 -6.37 -14.10
CA GLN A 116 9.35 -7.26 -13.18
C GLN A 116 10.10 -7.42 -11.85
N LEU A 117 11.42 -7.60 -11.88
CA LEU A 117 12.25 -7.63 -10.67
C LEU A 117 12.26 -6.31 -9.92
N SER A 118 12.36 -5.19 -10.64
CA SER A 118 12.27 -3.86 -10.03
C SER A 118 10.94 -3.69 -9.30
N ASP A 119 9.82 -4.04 -9.92
CA ASP A 119 8.49 -3.94 -9.31
C ASP A 119 8.36 -4.87 -8.09
N GLN A 120 8.89 -6.09 -8.18
CA GLN A 120 8.92 -7.02 -7.05
C GLN A 120 9.76 -6.47 -5.88
N LEU A 121 10.95 -5.94 -6.14
CA LEU A 121 11.82 -5.33 -5.13
C LEU A 121 11.20 -4.07 -4.53
N LYS A 122 10.57 -3.22 -5.35
CA LYS A 122 9.82 -2.04 -4.89
C LYS A 122 8.69 -2.46 -3.97
N GLN A 123 7.92 -3.48 -4.34
CA GLN A 123 6.83 -4.00 -3.52
C GLN A 123 7.37 -4.54 -2.18
N GLN A 124 8.47 -5.28 -2.21
CA GLN A 124 9.09 -5.81 -0.99
C GLN A 124 9.61 -4.69 -0.07
N LYS A 125 10.28 -3.67 -0.63
CA LYS A 125 10.72 -2.49 0.12
C LYS A 125 9.53 -1.72 0.67
N PHE A 126 8.48 -1.56 -0.12
CA PHE A 126 7.25 -0.89 0.31
C PHE A 126 6.63 -1.58 1.51
N GLN A 127 6.48 -2.91 1.49
CA GLN A 127 5.95 -3.66 2.63
C GLN A 127 6.80 -3.45 3.89
N GLN A 128 8.14 -3.50 3.76
CA GLN A 128 9.05 -3.28 4.89
C GLN A 128 9.00 -1.85 5.42
N GLU A 129 9.10 -0.85 4.55
CA GLU A 129 9.09 0.56 4.94
C GLU A 129 7.71 0.99 5.44
N ALA A 130 6.61 0.45 4.91
CA ALA A 130 5.26 0.69 5.43
C ALA A 130 5.10 0.11 6.84
N GLN A 131 5.57 -1.12 7.08
CA GLN A 131 5.55 -1.72 8.42
C GLN A 131 6.40 -0.92 9.41
N LYS A 132 7.60 -0.50 8.98
CA LYS A 132 8.50 0.31 9.80
C LYS A 132 7.92 1.68 10.09
N TRP A 133 7.43 2.38 9.07
CA TRP A 133 6.79 3.67 9.21
C TRP A 133 5.57 3.62 10.14
N MET A 134 4.73 2.58 10.04
CA MET A 134 3.63 2.37 10.97
C MET A 134 4.16 2.17 12.40
N SER A 135 5.17 1.33 12.58
CA SER A 135 5.78 1.11 13.91
C SER A 135 6.34 2.40 14.50
N ASP A 136 7.03 3.20 13.70
CA ASP A 136 7.55 4.51 14.11
C ASP A 136 6.42 5.50 14.43
N LEU A 137 5.34 5.51 13.64
CA LEU A 137 4.16 6.32 13.93
C LEU A 137 3.53 5.96 15.27
N THR A 138 3.24 4.68 15.49
CA THR A 138 2.61 4.21 16.73
C THR A 138 3.51 4.43 17.95
N LYS A 139 4.84 4.33 17.80
CA LYS A 139 5.82 4.61 18.87
C LYS A 139 5.94 6.10 19.20
N ASN A 140 5.96 6.96 18.18
CA ASN A 140 6.06 8.41 18.35
C ASN A 140 4.73 9.04 18.77
N ALA A 141 3.62 8.36 18.50
CA ALA A 141 2.31 8.75 18.97
C ALA A 141 2.20 8.60 20.50
N LYS A 142 1.83 9.69 21.19
CA LYS A 142 1.47 9.64 22.62
C LYS A 142 0.06 9.04 22.76
N ILE A 143 -0.05 7.72 22.58
CA ILE A 143 -1.33 7.01 22.70
C ILE A 143 -1.65 6.83 24.19
N LYS A 144 -2.65 7.56 24.69
CA LYS A 144 -3.19 7.36 26.04
C LYS A 144 -4.40 6.44 25.95
N TYR A 145 -4.25 5.22 26.47
CA TYR A 145 -5.37 4.30 26.63
C TYR A 145 -6.14 4.64 27.90
N TYR A 146 -7.39 5.06 27.75
CA TYR A 146 -8.30 5.36 28.87
C TYR A 146 -9.16 4.16 29.30
N VAL A 147 -9.03 3.03 28.60
CA VAL A 147 -9.73 1.78 28.91
C VAL A 147 -8.71 0.64 28.84
N THR A 148 -8.50 -0.03 29.97
CA THR A 148 -7.74 -1.29 30.07
C THR A 148 -8.69 -2.47 29.86
N TYR A 149 -8.44 -3.29 28.84
CA TYR A 149 -9.25 -4.46 28.49
C TYR A 149 -8.77 -5.75 29.15
#